data_AF-A0A531ARD9-F1
#
_entry.id   AF-A0A531ARD9-F1
#
_cell.length_a   1.000
_cell.length_b   1.000
_cell.length_c   1.000
_cell.angle_alpha   90.00
_cell.angle_beta   90.00
_cell.angle_gamma   90.00
#
_symmetry.space_group_name_H-M   'P 1'
#
loop_
_entity.id
_entity.type
_entity.pdbx_description
1 polymer ?
#
loop_
_entity_poly.entity_id
_entity_poly.type
_entity_poly.pdbx_seq_one_letter_code
_entity_poly.pdbx_strand_id
1 'polypeptide(L)' 'MMTRSKAENEERLATEVRRQVGAKTMTRFLRTLPAFRIEADIPDRFKDLLDRLDRVAGSPSGSSGRQ' A
#
# COMPACT_ATOMS: atom_id res chain seq x y z
N MET A 1 24.55 13.86 16.40
CA MET A 1 24.96 13.08 15.20
C MET A 1 24.51 11.60 15.25
N MET A 2 23.39 11.28 15.92
CA MET A 2 22.91 9.88 16.14
C MET A 2 21.57 9.59 15.45
N THR A 3 20.85 10.62 14.99
CA THR A 3 19.53 10.48 14.34
C THR A 3 19.66 10.13 12.86
N ARG A 4 20.77 10.52 12.22
CA ARG A 4 21.05 10.25 10.81
C ARG A 4 21.30 8.76 10.55
N SER A 5 22.07 8.11 11.42
CA SER A 5 22.37 6.67 11.32
C SER A 5 21.13 5.80 11.58
N LYS A 6 20.18 6.26 12.39
CA LYS A 6 18.92 5.55 12.61
C LYS A 6 18.05 5.56 11.35
N ALA A 7 17.90 6.73 10.71
CA ALA A 7 17.16 6.87 9.46
C ALA A 7 17.77 6.06 8.31
N GLU A 8 19.11 6.06 8.18
CA GLU A 8 19.82 5.25 7.17
C GLU A 8 19.62 3.73 7.39
N ASN A 9 19.59 3.28 8.65
CA ASN A 9 19.30 1.88 8.97
C ASN A 9 17.85 1.50 8.70
N GLU A 10 16.89 2.39 8.98
CA GLU A 10 15.47 2.20 8.67
C GLU A 10 15.23 2.12 7.16
N GLU A 11 15.88 2.97 6.38
CA GLU A 11 15.79 2.95 4.91
C GLU A 11 16.39 1.68 4.31
N ARG A 12 17.53 1.24 4.84
CA ARG A 12 18.18 -0.02 4.43
C ARG A 12 17.31 -1.23 4.79
N LEU A 13 16.69 -1.22 5.97
CA LEU A 13 15.75 -2.26 6.39
C LEU A 13 14.51 -2.29 5.49
N ALA A 14 13.88 -1.13 5.22
CA ALA A 14 12.73 -1.04 4.33
C ALA A 14 13.06 -1.55 2.92
N THR A 15 14.26 -1.27 2.42
CA THR A 15 14.75 -1.76 1.13
C THR A 15 14.94 -3.27 1.12
N GLU A 16 15.51 -3.83 2.19
CA GLU A 16 15.68 -5.27 2.36
C GLU A 16 14.33 -6.00 2.48
N VAL A 17 13.40 -5.45 3.25
CA VAL A 17 12.03 -5.98 3.39
C VAL A 17 11.33 -5.99 2.04
N ARG A 18 11.38 -4.90 1.28
CA ARG A 18 10.82 -4.84 -0.09
C ARG A 18 11.46 -5.88 -1.01
N ARG A 19 12.78 -6.09 -0.93
CA ARG A 19 13.50 -7.09 -1.70
C ARG A 19 13.05 -8.52 -1.37
N GLN A 20 12.87 -8.83 -0.09
CA GLN A 20 12.46 -10.16 0.36
C GLN A 20 10.99 -10.43 0.10
N VAL A 21 10.11 -9.45 0.28
CA VAL A 21 8.68 -9.54 -0.04
C VAL A 21 8.47 -9.70 -1.55
N GLY A 22 9.24 -8.96 -2.37
CA GLY A 22 9.23 -9.06 -3.83
C GLY A 22 10.01 -10.25 -4.40
N ALA A 23 10.68 -11.05 -3.57
CA ALA A 23 11.41 -12.22 -4.04
C ALA A 23 10.41 -13.25 -4.61
N LYS A 24 10.75 -13.83 -5.77
CA LYS A 24 9.88 -14.81 -6.46
C LYS A 24 9.43 -15.96 -5.56
N THR A 25 10.29 -16.41 -4.64
CA THR A 25 9.97 -17.44 -3.64
C THR A 25 8.88 -16.97 -2.67
N MET A 26 8.98 -15.75 -2.16
CA MET A 26 7.98 -15.16 -1.27
C MET A 26 6.68 -14.92 -2.02
N THR A 27 6.73 -14.40 -3.25
CA THR A 27 5.54 -14.24 -4.09
C THR A 27 4.82 -15.58 -4.34
N ARG A 28 5.59 -16.65 -4.60
CA ARG A 28 5.02 -18.00 -4.80
C ARG A 28 4.40 -18.53 -3.50
N PHE A 29 5.03 -18.29 -2.36
CA PHE A 29 4.49 -18.64 -1.04
C PHE A 29 3.20 -17.88 -0.73
N LEU A 30 3.19 -16.55 -0.89
CA LEU A 30 2.00 -15.73 -0.67
C LEU A 30 0.84 -16.18 -1.55
N ARG A 31 1.07 -16.51 -2.84
CA ARG A 31 0.01 -17.04 -3.73
C ARG A 31 -0.62 -18.36 -3.26
N THR A 32 0.05 -19.12 -2.39
CA THR A 32 -0.53 -20.34 -1.80
C THR A 32 -1.43 -20.06 -0.60
N LEU A 33 -1.23 -18.90 0.06
CA LEU A 33 -2.01 -18.51 1.23
C LEU A 33 -3.40 -18.02 0.82
N PRO A 34 -4.48 -18.48 1.50
CA PRO A 34 -5.84 -18.08 1.17
C PRO A 34 -6.05 -16.56 1.12
N ALA A 35 -5.43 -15.82 2.05
CA ALA A 35 -5.55 -14.36 2.15
C ALA A 35 -4.91 -13.56 0.99
N PHE A 36 -4.08 -14.20 0.17
CA PHE A 36 -3.37 -13.57 -0.96
C PHE A 36 -3.67 -14.26 -2.28
N ARG A 37 -4.67 -15.15 -2.31
CA ARG A 37 -5.21 -15.64 -3.57
C ARG A 37 -5.82 -14.46 -4.29
N ILE A 38 -5.57 -14.39 -5.60
CA ILE A 38 -6.22 -13.41 -6.47
C ILE A 38 -7.66 -13.89 -6.59
N GLU A 39 -8.54 -13.34 -5.77
CA GLU A 39 -9.99 -13.51 -5.95
C GLU A 39 -10.38 -12.74 -7.23
N ALA A 40 -11.20 -13.38 -8.06
CA ALA A 40 -11.62 -12.82 -9.34
C ALA A 40 -12.55 -11.61 -9.17
N ASP A 41 -13.16 -11.48 -8.00
CA ASP A 41 -13.97 -10.34 -7.61
C ASP A 41 -13.36 -9.65 -6.39
N ILE A 42 -13.56 -8.34 -6.28
CA ILE A 42 -13.13 -7.55 -5.14
C ILE A 42 -14.12 -7.79 -4.00
N PRO A 43 -13.68 -8.25 -2.81
CA PRO A 43 -14.56 -8.37 -1.65
C PRO A 43 -15.32 -7.08 -1.35
N ASP A 44 -16.60 -7.18 -0.99
CA ASP A 44 -17.48 -6.02 -0.78
C ASP A 44 -16.92 -5.02 0.23
N ARG A 45 -16.20 -5.50 1.24
CA ARG A 45 -15.51 -4.64 2.22
C ARG A 45 -14.49 -3.69 1.58
N PHE A 46 -13.81 -4.11 0.52
CA PHE A 46 -12.89 -3.26 -0.21
C PHE A 46 -13.63 -2.29 -1.14
N LYS A 47 -14.75 -2.70 -1.74
CA LYS A 47 -15.65 -1.80 -2.50
C LYS A 47 -16.17 -0.68 -1.62
N ASP A 48 -16.66 -0.98 -0.42
CA ASP A 48 -17.14 0.02 0.55
C ASP A 48 -16.05 1.03 0.97
N LEU A 49 -14.81 0.55 1.10
CA LEU A 49 -13.67 1.40 1.44
C LEU A 49 -13.27 2.32 0.29
N LEU A 50 -13.27 1.82 -0.93
CA LEU A 50 -13.00 2.61 -2.14
C LEU A 50 -14.10 3.64 -2.36
N ASP A 51 -15.37 3.27 -2.22
CA ASP A 51 -16.51 4.19 -2.27
C ASP A 51 -16.39 5.31 -1.23
N ARG A 52 -15.92 4.97 -0.02
CA ARG A 52 -15.65 5.96 1.01
C ARG A 52 -14.49 6.89 0.65
N LEU A 53 -13.43 6.37 0.02
CA LEU A 53 -12.32 7.18 -0.47
C LEU A 53 -12.76 8.11 -1.59
N ASP A 54 -13.54 7.63 -2.55
CA ASP A 54 -14.09 8.44 -3.64
C ASP A 54 -15.06 9.51 -3.15
N ARG A 55 -15.84 9.23 -2.10
CA ARG A 55 -16.67 10.26 -1.45
C ARG A 55 -15.85 11.34 -0.75
N VAL A 56 -14.70 10.98 -0.18
CA VAL A 56 -13.80 11.94 0.49
C VAL A 56 -12.98 12.72 -0.54
N ALA A 57 -12.50 12.07 -1.60
CA ALA A 57 -11.74 12.68 -2.69
C ALA A 57 -12.63 13.49 -3.65
N GLY A 58 -13.89 13.07 -3.81
CA GLY A 58 -14.93 13.73 -4.61
C GLY A 58 -15.77 14.73 -3.82
N SER A 59 -15.56 14.88 -2.51
CA SER A 59 -16.04 16.06 -1.81
C SER A 59 -15.20 17.24 -2.29
N PRO A 60 -15.78 18.26 -2.95
CA PRO A 60 -15.04 19.38 -3.47
C PRO A 60 -14.44 20.16 -2.31
N SER A 61 -13.21 19.81 -1.91
CA SER A 61 -12.35 20.77 -1.23
C SER A 61 -12.10 21.87 -2.26
N GLY A 62 -12.79 23.00 -2.08
CA GLY A 62 -12.94 24.03 -3.10
C GLY A 62 -11.65 24.42 -3.81
N SER A 63 -11.65 24.30 -5.14
CA SER A 63 -10.78 25.10 -5.99
C SER A 63 -11.40 26.49 -6.16
N SER A 64 -11.30 27.28 -5.08
CA SER A 64 -11.16 28.72 -5.21
C SER A 64 -9.81 28.98 -5.86
N GLY A 65 -9.78 29.44 -7.11
CA GLY A 65 -8.55 29.99 -7.66
C GLY A 65 -8.41 30.02 -9.17
N ARG A 66 -8.83 31.15 -9.74
CA ARG A 66 -8.21 31.91 -10.85
C ARG A 66 -8.60 31.56 -12.30
N GLN A 67 -9.13 32.64 -12.89
CA GLN A 67 -9.27 33.06 -14.30
C GLN A 67 -10.44 32.48 -15.08
#